data_AF-A0A9W9AWJ7-F1
#
_entry.id   AF-A0A9W9AWJ7-F1
#
_cell.length_a   1.000
_cell.length_b   1.000
_cell.length_c   1.000
_cell.angle_alpha   90.00
_cell.angle_beta   90.00
_cell.angle_gamma   90.00
#
_symmetry.space_group_name_H-M   'P 1'
#
loop_
_entity.id
_entity.type
_entity.pdbx_description
1 polymer ?
#
loop_
_entity_poly.entity_id
_entity_poly.type
_entity_poly.pdbx_seq_one_letter_code
_entity_poly.pdbx_strand_id
1 'polypeptide(L)'
;MISAGCTQKTDLVLESQDGIRFGAHSANLAAFSDAFPVVGTGIVANEVVRMAERADVVLLLLQLTHRQRWLRSDKIPFGLLQRLAEASEKYFIPAVMEVSYYPFSAAALEHPLEVFVYAFKHGYKDILDTAAPGTLDLPFESTLRKLEMYPSICISWVCEELFLLWLSSF
;
A
#
# COMPACT_ATOMS: atom_id res chain seq x y z
N MET A 1 1.55 -20.86 1.27
CA MET A 1 1.99 -21.39 2.58
C MET A 1 0.95 -21.02 3.63
N ILE A 2 0.43 -21.97 4.40
CA ILE A 2 -0.45 -21.72 5.56
C ILE A 2 0.45 -21.26 6.72
N SER A 3 0.00 -20.29 7.54
CA SER A 3 0.75 -19.82 8.71
C SER A 3 1.08 -21.00 9.64
N ALA A 4 2.34 -21.08 10.10
CA ALA A 4 2.79 -22.16 10.97
C ALA A 4 1.94 -22.19 12.26
N GLY A 5 1.17 -23.27 12.44
CA GLY A 5 0.29 -23.47 13.60
C GLY A 5 -1.21 -23.30 13.34
N CYS A 6 -1.64 -22.92 12.13
CA CYS A 6 -3.07 -22.90 11.80
C CYS A 6 -3.58 -24.32 11.46
N THR A 7 -4.57 -24.79 12.22
CA THR A 7 -5.21 -26.12 12.04
C THR A 7 -6.53 -26.07 11.25
N GLN A 8 -7.00 -24.86 10.92
CA GLN A 8 -8.24 -24.68 10.17
C GLN A 8 -8.06 -25.12 8.71
N LYS A 9 -9.03 -25.88 8.19
CA LYS A 9 -9.06 -26.25 6.77
C LYS A 9 -9.23 -24.99 5.93
N THR A 10 -8.37 -24.84 4.92
CA THR A 10 -8.48 -23.75 3.95
C THR A 10 -9.68 -23.99 3.05
N ASP A 11 -10.43 -22.92 2.78
CA ASP A 11 -11.65 -22.93 1.95
C ASP A 11 -11.49 -22.07 0.68
N LEU A 12 -10.39 -21.33 0.59
CA LEU A 12 -10.06 -20.41 -0.49
C LEU A 12 -8.59 -20.55 -0.91
N VAL A 13 -8.32 -20.37 -2.21
CA VAL A 13 -6.95 -20.23 -2.73
C VAL A 13 -6.78 -18.83 -3.30
N LEU A 14 -5.82 -18.08 -2.76
CA LEU A 14 -5.38 -16.81 -3.34
C LEU A 14 -4.17 -17.06 -4.25
N GLU A 15 -4.17 -16.51 -5.45
CA GLU A 15 -3.03 -16.52 -6.38
C GLU A 15 -2.50 -15.10 -6.54
N SER A 16 -1.23 -14.87 -6.18
CA SER A 16 -0.59 -13.58 -6.37
C SER A 16 -0.34 -13.27 -7.85
N GLN A 17 -0.06 -12.00 -8.15
CA GLN A 17 0.30 -11.55 -9.50
C GLN A 17 1.46 -12.34 -10.12
N ASP A 18 2.43 -12.73 -9.29
CA ASP A 18 3.60 -13.54 -9.68
C ASP A 18 3.35 -15.06 -9.58
N GLY A 19 2.09 -15.49 -9.51
CA GLY A 19 1.65 -16.89 -9.67
C GLY A 19 1.82 -17.77 -8.44
N ILE A 20 2.15 -17.19 -7.27
CA ILE A 20 2.30 -17.96 -6.03
C ILE A 20 0.93 -18.14 -5.39
N ARG A 21 0.65 -19.38 -4.94
CA ARG A 21 -0.64 -19.75 -4.33
C ARG A 21 -0.57 -19.84 -2.82
N PHE A 22 -1.61 -19.32 -2.18
CA PHE A 22 -1.80 -19.29 -0.75
C PHE A 22 -3.15 -19.90 -0.40
N GLY A 23 -3.16 -20.89 0.49
CA GLY A 23 -4.39 -21.32 1.12
C GLY A 23 -4.79 -20.29 2.17
N ALA A 24 -6.06 -19.89 2.17
CA ALA A 24 -6.62 -18.90 3.07
C ALA A 24 -7.94 -19.38 3.67
N HIS A 25 -8.45 -18.61 4.62
CA HIS A 25 -9.76 -18.79 5.25
C HIS A 25 -10.60 -17.57 4.93
N SER A 26 -11.62 -17.72 4.09
CA SER A 26 -12.43 -16.59 3.64
C SER A 26 -13.10 -15.87 4.81
N ALA A 27 -13.50 -16.62 5.84
CA ALA A 27 -14.04 -16.07 7.08
C ALA A 27 -13.03 -15.20 7.85
N ASN A 28 -11.75 -15.57 7.86
CA ASN A 28 -10.71 -14.76 8.52
C ASN A 28 -10.44 -13.49 7.70
N LEU A 29 -10.43 -13.56 6.37
CA LEU A 29 -10.26 -12.38 5.51
C LEU A 29 -11.40 -11.37 5.70
N ALA A 30 -12.66 -11.86 5.71
CA ALA A 30 -13.85 -11.05 5.93
C ALA A 30 -13.85 -10.30 7.27
N ALA A 31 -13.19 -10.85 8.30
CA ALA A 31 -13.09 -10.19 9.59
C ALA A 31 -12.22 -8.91 9.57
N PHE A 32 -11.39 -8.71 8.55
CA PHE A 32 -10.52 -7.54 8.42
C PHE A 32 -10.97 -6.57 7.33
N SER A 33 -11.68 -7.05 6.31
CA SER A 33 -12.24 -6.19 5.27
C SER A 33 -13.34 -6.89 4.47
N ASP A 34 -14.37 -6.12 4.13
CA ASP A 34 -15.46 -6.50 3.22
C ASP A 34 -15.01 -6.58 1.74
N ALA A 35 -13.83 -6.03 1.41
CA ALA A 35 -13.27 -6.08 0.07
C ALA A 35 -12.70 -7.47 -0.29
N PHE A 36 -12.52 -8.35 0.70
CA PHE A 36 -12.02 -9.69 0.46
C PHE A 36 -13.12 -10.67 0.01
N PRO A 37 -12.75 -11.65 -0.82
CA PRO A 37 -13.66 -12.71 -1.26
C PRO A 37 -14.18 -13.56 -0.08
N VAL A 38 -15.49 -13.78 -0.04
CA VAL A 38 -16.16 -14.67 0.93
C VAL A 38 -16.76 -15.87 0.21
N VAL A 39 -16.40 -17.09 0.63
CA VAL A 39 -17.02 -18.30 0.06
C VAL A 39 -18.52 -18.28 0.31
N GLY A 40 -19.32 -18.52 -0.73
CA GLY A 40 -20.78 -18.45 -0.68
C GLY A 40 -21.40 -17.13 -1.13
N THR A 41 -20.62 -16.06 -1.38
CA THR A 41 -21.11 -14.80 -1.97
C THR A 41 -20.89 -14.72 -3.49
N GLY A 42 -20.96 -15.86 -4.16
CA GLY A 42 -20.63 -16.00 -5.59
C GLY A 42 -19.27 -16.67 -5.84
N ILE A 43 -18.53 -16.99 -4.78
CA ILE A 43 -17.24 -17.70 -4.83
C ILE A 43 -17.44 -19.14 -4.34
N VAL A 44 -16.90 -20.09 -5.11
CA VAL A 44 -16.99 -21.52 -4.81
C VAL A 44 -15.83 -21.93 -3.90
N ALA A 45 -16.08 -22.89 -3.00
CA ALA A 45 -15.02 -23.43 -2.15
C ALA A 45 -13.87 -23.99 -3.01
N ASN A 46 -12.63 -23.67 -2.65
CA ASN A 46 -11.40 -23.97 -3.39
C ASN A 46 -11.25 -23.26 -4.75
N GLU A 47 -12.07 -22.24 -5.03
CA GLU A 47 -11.83 -21.36 -6.18
C GLU A 47 -10.50 -20.61 -6.01
N VAL A 48 -9.82 -20.41 -7.13
CA VAL A 48 -8.57 -19.63 -7.19
C VAL A 48 -8.93 -18.18 -7.48
N VAL A 49 -8.79 -17.32 -6.47
CA VAL A 49 -8.98 -15.88 -6.61
C VAL A 49 -7.64 -15.22 -6.89
N ARG A 50 -7.55 -14.56 -8.05
CA ARG A 50 -6.34 -13.84 -8.46
C ARG A 50 -6.28 -12.46 -7.81
N MET A 51 -5.13 -12.16 -7.23
CA MET A 51 -4.81 -10.87 -6.62
C MET A 51 -3.94 -10.03 -7.55
N ALA A 52 -4.03 -8.70 -7.43
CA ALA A 52 -3.16 -7.80 -8.19
C ALA A 52 -1.78 -7.65 -7.55
N GLU A 53 -1.67 -8.10 -6.31
CA GLU A 53 -0.52 -7.97 -5.43
C GLU A 53 0.43 -9.14 -5.62
N ARG A 54 1.73 -8.87 -5.43
CA ARG A 54 2.77 -9.90 -5.46
C ARG A 54 2.77 -10.74 -4.18
N ALA A 55 3.41 -11.90 -4.26
CA ALA A 55 3.44 -12.91 -3.20
C ALA A 55 3.85 -12.37 -1.83
N ASP A 56 4.81 -11.44 -1.78
CA ASP A 56 5.30 -10.83 -0.54
C ASP A 56 4.25 -9.96 0.16
N VAL A 57 3.49 -9.16 -0.60
CA VAL A 57 2.37 -8.36 -0.07
C VAL A 57 1.23 -9.28 0.38
N VAL A 58 0.84 -10.27 -0.44
CA VAL A 58 -0.21 -11.23 -0.08
C VAL A 58 0.14 -11.97 1.21
N LEU A 59 1.40 -12.35 1.38
CA LEU A 59 1.87 -13.02 2.60
C LEU A 59 1.73 -12.11 3.84
N LEU A 60 2.09 -10.83 3.73
CA LEU A 60 1.93 -9.87 4.83
C LEU A 60 0.46 -9.66 5.21
N LEU A 61 -0.42 -9.52 4.22
CA LEU A 61 -1.86 -9.41 4.46
C LEU A 61 -2.39 -10.66 5.19
N LEU A 62 -1.97 -11.86 4.78
CA LEU A 62 -2.37 -13.11 5.43
C LEU A 62 -1.78 -13.26 6.85
N GLN A 63 -0.58 -12.75 7.12
CA GLN A 63 -0.04 -12.73 8.49
C GLN A 63 -0.95 -11.96 9.44
N LEU A 64 -1.64 -10.90 8.95
CA LEU A 64 -2.60 -10.13 9.74
C LEU A 64 -3.79 -11.02 10.11
N THR A 65 -4.36 -11.69 9.11
CA THR A 65 -5.57 -12.49 9.27
C THR A 65 -5.38 -13.67 10.20
N HIS A 66 -4.13 -14.12 10.35
CA HIS A 66 -3.74 -15.19 11.26
C HIS A 66 -3.32 -14.72 12.65
N ARG A 67 -3.46 -13.44 12.99
CA ARG A 67 -3.02 -12.85 14.27
C ARG A 67 -1.56 -13.20 14.61
N GLN A 68 -0.74 -13.40 13.59
CA GLN A 68 0.68 -13.68 13.81
C GLN A 68 1.37 -12.39 14.27
N ARG A 69 2.51 -12.55 14.95
CA ARG A 69 3.33 -11.40 15.35
C ARG A 69 3.72 -10.64 14.08
N TRP A 70 3.20 -9.43 13.95
CA TRP A 70 3.49 -8.54 12.83
C TRP A 70 5.00 -8.30 12.75
N LEU A 71 5.54 -8.28 11.53
CA LEU A 71 6.88 -7.77 11.31
C LEU A 71 6.91 -6.34 11.82
N ARG A 72 7.91 -5.98 12.63
CA ARG A 72 8.02 -4.58 13.06
C ARG A 72 8.11 -3.72 11.80
N SER A 73 7.29 -2.68 11.71
CA SER A 73 7.14 -1.90 10.48
C SER A 73 8.44 -1.19 10.08
N ASP A 74 9.32 -0.91 11.04
CA ASP A 74 10.69 -0.39 10.85
C ASP A 74 11.66 -1.39 10.16
N LYS A 75 11.25 -2.65 9.97
CA LYS A 75 12.03 -3.70 9.29
C LYS A 75 11.55 -3.99 7.87
N ILE A 76 10.47 -3.36 7.42
CA ILE A 76 9.92 -3.58 6.08
C ILE A 76 10.66 -2.64 5.11
N PRO A 77 11.31 -3.17 4.05
CA PRO A 77 11.94 -2.31 3.03
C PRO A 77 10.91 -1.37 2.41
N PHE A 78 11.30 -0.13 2.10
CA PHE A 78 10.38 0.90 1.61
C PHE A 78 9.53 0.44 0.41
N GLY A 79 10.13 -0.22 -0.58
CA GLY A 79 9.38 -0.73 -1.75
C GLY A 79 8.37 -1.83 -1.43
N LEU A 80 8.51 -2.56 -0.31
CA LEU A 80 7.50 -3.48 0.20
C LEU A 80 6.45 -2.74 1.04
N LEU A 81 6.87 -1.78 1.87
CA LEU A 81 5.98 -0.91 2.63
C LEU A 81 5.02 -0.15 1.71
N GLN A 82 5.53 0.45 0.64
CA GLN A 82 4.72 1.18 -0.35
C GLN A 82 3.65 0.29 -0.98
N ARG A 83 4.02 -0.93 -1.41
CA ARG A 83 3.05 -1.87 -2.00
C ARG A 83 2.05 -2.40 -0.98
N LEU A 84 2.47 -2.57 0.28
CA LEU A 84 1.57 -2.94 1.37
C LEU A 84 0.58 -1.81 1.68
N ALA A 85 1.05 -0.56 1.72
CA ALA A 85 0.22 0.62 1.93
C ALA A 85 -0.85 0.74 0.83
N GLU A 86 -0.45 0.71 -0.44
CA GLU A 86 -1.38 0.74 -1.59
C GLU A 86 -2.40 -0.42 -1.53
N ALA A 87 -1.97 -1.63 -1.15
CA ALA A 87 -2.89 -2.76 -0.97
C ALA A 87 -3.86 -2.54 0.20
N SER A 88 -3.41 -1.93 1.30
CA SER A 88 -4.26 -1.66 2.46
C SER A 88 -5.35 -0.63 2.16
N GLU A 89 -5.06 0.36 1.32
CA GLU A 89 -6.03 1.34 0.82
C GLU A 89 -7.07 0.65 -0.08
N LYS A 90 -6.59 -0.11 -1.06
CA LYS A 90 -7.45 -0.84 -2.02
C LYS A 90 -8.42 -1.78 -1.32
N TYR A 91 -7.93 -2.51 -0.33
CA TYR A 91 -8.74 -3.45 0.43
C TYR A 91 -9.34 -2.83 1.68
N PHE A 92 -9.17 -1.53 1.93
CA PHE A 92 -9.70 -0.85 3.12
C PHE A 92 -9.46 -1.66 4.41
N ILE A 93 -8.19 -1.88 4.76
CA ILE A 93 -7.78 -2.65 5.95
C ILE A 93 -7.23 -1.67 7.00
N PRO A 94 -8.05 -1.13 7.92
CA PRO A 94 -7.66 0.00 8.76
C PRO A 94 -6.43 -0.28 9.61
N ALA A 95 -6.28 -1.51 10.12
CA ALA A 95 -5.13 -1.90 10.91
C ALA A 95 -3.82 -1.81 10.11
N VAL A 96 -3.83 -2.08 8.79
CA VAL A 96 -2.64 -2.00 7.94
C VAL A 96 -2.36 -0.55 7.52
N MET A 97 -3.41 0.23 7.27
CA MET A 97 -3.30 1.66 6.98
C MET A 97 -2.59 2.39 8.13
N GLU A 98 -3.04 2.18 9.37
CA GLU A 98 -2.44 2.78 10.57
C GLU A 98 -0.97 2.39 10.80
N VAL A 99 -0.63 1.11 10.63
CA VAL A 99 0.78 0.66 10.82
C VAL A 99 1.70 1.09 9.69
N SER A 100 1.15 1.40 8.51
CA SER A 100 1.92 1.88 7.35
C SER A 100 2.08 3.40 7.38
N TYR A 101 1.13 4.13 7.95
CA TYR A 101 1.10 5.59 8.00
C TYR A 101 2.40 6.19 8.58
N TYR A 102 2.82 5.79 9.79
CA TYR A 102 3.98 6.40 10.44
C TYR A 102 5.31 6.12 9.72
N PRO A 103 5.65 4.86 9.36
CA PRO A 103 6.86 4.60 8.57
C PRO A 103 6.88 5.32 7.22
N PHE A 104 5.71 5.48 6.60
CA PHE A 104 5.61 6.11 5.29
C PHE A 104 5.79 7.63 5.39
N SER A 105 5.23 8.26 6.43
CA SER A 105 5.50 9.66 6.78
C SER A 105 6.99 9.88 7.09
N ALA A 106 7.61 8.99 7.88
CA ALA A 106 9.04 9.08 8.20
C ALA A 106 9.95 8.92 6.97
N ALA A 107 9.49 8.21 5.94
CA ALA A 107 10.23 8.02 4.69
C ALA A 107 10.22 9.25 3.78
N ALA A 108 9.47 10.32 4.11
CA ALA A 108 9.37 11.53 3.28
C ALA A 108 10.74 12.17 2.99
N LEU A 109 11.72 12.05 3.90
CA LEU A 109 13.07 12.57 3.68
C LEU A 109 13.86 11.78 2.64
N GLU A 110 13.74 10.45 2.64
CA GLU A 110 14.51 9.56 1.77
C GLU A 110 13.81 9.28 0.43
N HIS A 111 12.47 9.35 0.43
CA HIS A 111 11.60 9.01 -0.69
C HIS A 111 10.50 10.06 -0.92
N PRO A 112 10.83 11.36 -1.05
CA PRO A 112 9.85 12.44 -1.03
C PRO A 112 8.81 12.32 -2.15
N LEU A 113 9.21 11.93 -3.36
CA LEU A 113 8.28 11.85 -4.49
C LEU A 113 7.31 10.67 -4.36
N GLU A 114 7.81 9.50 -4.01
CA GLU A 114 6.98 8.32 -3.78
C GLU A 114 5.99 8.57 -2.63
N VAL A 115 6.43 9.27 -1.58
CA VAL A 115 5.57 9.64 -0.44
C VAL A 115 4.51 10.68 -0.84
N PHE A 116 4.91 11.72 -1.57
CA PHE A 116 4.01 12.75 -2.11
C PHE A 116 2.89 12.14 -2.98
N VAL A 117 3.25 11.25 -3.91
CA VAL A 117 2.28 10.60 -4.81
C VAL A 117 1.25 9.79 -4.03
N TYR A 118 1.68 8.98 -3.07
CA TYR A 118 0.77 8.18 -2.24
C TYR A 118 -0.13 9.08 -1.39
N ALA A 119 0.44 10.09 -0.72
CA ALA A 119 -0.31 11.00 0.12
C ALA A 119 -1.37 11.77 -0.68
N PHE A 120 -1.05 12.18 -1.91
CA PHE A 120 -2.01 12.82 -2.80
C PHE A 120 -3.14 11.87 -3.20
N LYS A 121 -2.81 10.63 -3.61
CA LYS A 121 -3.79 9.64 -4.06
C LYS A 121 -4.83 9.32 -3.00
N HIS A 122 -4.42 9.24 -1.74
CA HIS A 122 -5.25 8.78 -0.63
C HIS A 122 -5.74 9.91 0.29
N GLY A 123 -5.35 11.16 -0.01
CA GLY A 123 -5.86 12.35 0.68
C GLY A 123 -5.19 12.66 2.03
N TYR A 124 -3.96 12.17 2.26
CA TYR A 124 -3.19 12.45 3.47
C TYR A 124 -2.46 13.79 3.39
N LYS A 125 -3.21 14.89 3.62
CA LYS A 125 -2.69 16.25 3.47
C LYS A 125 -1.45 16.54 4.34
N ASP A 126 -1.43 16.06 5.57
CA ASP A 126 -0.32 16.21 6.50
C ASP A 126 0.97 15.53 6.00
N ILE A 127 0.86 14.31 5.47
CA ILE A 127 1.99 13.61 4.84
C ILE A 127 2.40 14.32 3.54
N LEU A 128 1.43 14.77 2.74
CA LEU A 128 1.65 15.50 1.50
C LEU A 128 2.49 16.76 1.75
N ASP A 129 2.05 17.60 2.69
CA ASP A 129 2.72 18.84 3.08
C ASP A 129 4.13 18.56 3.65
N THR A 130 4.33 17.42 4.32
CA THR A 130 5.63 16.99 4.84
C THR A 130 6.58 16.57 3.71
N ALA A 131 6.09 15.89 2.68
CA ALA A 131 6.90 15.38 1.58
C ALA A 131 7.18 16.42 0.49
N ALA A 132 6.27 17.39 0.30
CA ALA A 132 6.33 18.37 -0.78
C ALA A 132 7.67 19.10 -0.89
N PRO A 133 8.29 19.63 0.20
CA PRO A 133 9.57 20.33 0.10
C PRO A 133 10.68 19.46 -0.48
N GLY A 134 10.76 18.19 -0.09
CA GLY A 134 11.79 17.26 -0.59
C GLY A 134 11.62 16.90 -2.07
N THR A 135 10.45 17.14 -2.66
CA THR A 135 10.25 16.92 -4.10
C THR A 135 10.86 18.02 -4.97
N LEU A 136 11.11 19.21 -4.41
CA LEU A 136 11.67 20.35 -5.15
C LEU A 136 13.16 20.19 -5.47
N ASP A 137 13.87 19.42 -4.64
CA ASP A 137 15.29 19.14 -4.87
C ASP A 137 15.52 18.08 -5.97
N LEU A 138 14.45 17.50 -6.51
CA LEU A 138 14.52 16.46 -7.54
C LEU A 138 14.64 17.05 -8.95
N PRO A 139 15.37 16.40 -9.87
CA PRO A 139 15.47 16.87 -11.24
C PRO A 139 14.10 16.92 -11.94
N PHE A 140 13.68 18.12 -12.34
CA PHE A 140 12.37 18.41 -12.93
C PHE A 140 11.90 17.39 -13.97
N GLU A 141 12.72 17.10 -14.99
CA GLU A 141 12.37 16.14 -16.04
C GLU A 141 12.15 14.72 -15.52
N SER A 142 12.96 14.29 -14.55
CA SER A 142 12.86 12.93 -13.99
C SER A 142 11.62 12.81 -13.10
N THR A 143 11.26 13.86 -12.39
CA THR A 143 10.02 13.95 -11.62
C THR A 143 8.80 13.95 -12.54
N LEU A 144 8.79 14.78 -13.59
CA LEU A 144 7.72 14.80 -14.58
C LEU A 144 7.49 13.43 -15.23
N ARG A 145 8.56 12.74 -15.65
CA ARG A 145 8.46 11.39 -16.24
C ARG A 145 7.80 10.39 -15.28
N LYS A 146 8.09 10.48 -13.97
CA LYS A 146 7.45 9.64 -12.95
C LYS A 146 5.97 9.99 -12.73
N LEU A 147 5.60 11.26 -12.92
CA LEU A 147 4.24 11.78 -12.72
C LEU A 147 3.38 11.78 -13.99
N GLU A 148 3.94 11.44 -15.15
CA GLU A 148 3.26 11.50 -16.46
C GLU A 148 1.94 10.72 -16.48
N MET A 149 1.90 9.58 -15.76
CA MET A 149 0.70 8.75 -15.65
C MET A 149 -0.38 9.33 -14.72
N TYR A 150 -0.11 10.46 -14.06
CA TYR A 150 -0.96 11.06 -13.03
C TYR A 150 -1.13 12.57 -13.26
N PRO A 151 -1.91 13.01 -14.27
CA PRO A 151 -2.01 14.42 -14.64
C PRO A 151 -2.42 15.35 -13.49
N SER A 152 -3.33 14.91 -12.61
CA SER A 152 -3.74 15.66 -11.43
C SER A 152 -2.61 15.85 -10.42
N ILE A 153 -1.80 14.81 -10.20
CA ILE A 153 -0.64 14.87 -9.30
C ILE A 153 0.43 15.79 -9.89
N CYS A 154 0.68 15.69 -11.19
CA CYS A 154 1.61 16.55 -11.90
C CYS A 154 1.23 18.04 -11.78
N ILE A 155 -0.04 18.38 -11.96
CA ILE A 155 -0.53 19.76 -11.82
C ILE A 155 -0.33 20.24 -10.37
N SER A 156 -0.70 19.42 -9.39
CA SER A 156 -0.53 19.76 -7.96
C SER A 156 0.93 20.04 -7.63
N TRP A 157 1.83 19.15 -8.09
CA TRP A 157 3.27 19.28 -7.86
C TRP A 157 3.84 20.56 -8.48
N VAL A 158 3.52 20.87 -9.74
CA VAL A 158 3.97 22.11 -10.39
C VAL A 158 3.44 23.36 -9.67
N CYS A 159 2.18 23.35 -9.25
CA CYS A 159 1.62 24.48 -8.51
C CYS A 159 2.33 24.70 -7.16
N GLU A 160 2.70 23.62 -6.47
CA GLU A 160 3.38 23.68 -5.18
C GLU A 160 4.83 24.15 -5.32
N GLU A 161 5.55 23.69 -6.35
CA GLU A 161 6.86 24.20 -6.74
C GLU A 161 6.82 25.69 -7.06
N LEU A 162 5.89 26.14 -7.89
CA LEU A 162 5.71 27.56 -8.22
C LEU A 162 5.36 28.40 -7.00
N PHE A 163 4.53 27.88 -6.09
CA PHE A 163 4.14 28.57 -4.86
C PHE A 163 5.33 28.74 -3.90
N LEU A 164 6.15 27.70 -3.71
CA LEU A 164 7.32 27.76 -2.83
C LEU A 164 8.45 28.62 -3.44
N LEU A 165 8.64 28.59 -4.76
CA LEU A 165 9.53 29.52 -5.46
C LEU A 165 9.07 30.98 -5.32
N TRP A 166 7.75 31.24 -5.37
CA TRP A 166 7.19 32.56 -5.11
C TRP A 166 7.45 33.03 -3.67
N LEU A 167 7.27 32.15 -2.67
CA LEU A 167 7.54 32.49 -1.26
C LEU A 167 9.01 32.79 -0.97
N SER A 168 9.95 32.14 -1.66
CA SER A 168 11.39 32.39 -1.48
C SER A 168 11.91 33.65 -2.19
N SER A 169 11.05 34.35 -2.94
CA SER A 169 11.37 35.59 -3.65
C SER A 169 11.08 36.87 -2.83
N PHE A 170 10.70 36.73 -1.56
CA PHE A 170 10.41 37.82 -0.60
C PHE A 170 11.11 37.57 0.75
#